data_AF-A0A1W9TM28-F1
#
_entry.id   AF-A0A1W9TM28-F1
#
_cell.length_a   1.000
_cell.length_b   1.000
_cell.length_c   1.000
_cell.angle_alpha   90.00
_cell.angle_beta   90.00
_cell.angle_gamma   90.00
#
_symmetry.space_group_name_H-M   'P 1'
#
loop_
_entity.id
_entity.type
_entity.pdbx_description
1 polymer ?
#
loop_
_entity_poly.entity_id
_entity_poly.type
_entity_poly.pdbx_seq_one_letter_code
_entity_poly.pdbx_strand_id
1 'polypeptide(L)' 'MHRLLFFPFSLAFAADVLNTGDTAWMIVATALMMVMTPAGLALFYGGMSRSKNLLNTYAMTFVAYCL' A
#
# COMPACT_ATOMS: atom_id res chain seq x y z
N MET A 1 -32.20 9.18 -12.42
CA MET A 1 -30.95 9.60 -11.76
C MET A 1 -30.92 9.22 -10.27
N HIS A 2 -31.42 8.03 -9.90
CA HIS A 2 -31.61 7.58 -8.50
C HIS A 2 -31.17 6.11 -8.28
N ARG A 3 -30.11 5.67 -8.97
CA ARG A 3 -29.73 4.24 -9.03
C ARG A 3 -28.23 3.99 -8.75
N LEU A 4 -27.59 4.92 -8.06
CA LEU A 4 -26.17 4.86 -7.66
C LEU A 4 -25.96 4.84 -6.13
N LEU A 5 -26.98 4.43 -5.36
CA LEU A 5 -26.90 4.19 -3.90
C LEU A 5 -27.00 2.70 -3.54
N PHE A 6 -26.76 1.80 -4.48
CA PHE A 6 -26.86 0.35 -4.28
C PHE A 6 -25.57 -0.38 -4.66
N PHE A 7 -24.43 0.26 -4.42
CA PHE A 7 -23.24 -0.54 -4.12
C PHE A 7 -23.49 -1.07 -2.70
N PRO A 8 -23.69 -2.37 -2.47
CA PRO A 8 -23.73 -2.87 -1.12
C PRO A 8 -22.31 -2.64 -0.61
N PHE A 9 -22.10 -1.54 0.11
CA PHE A 9 -21.01 -1.45 1.06
C PHE A 9 -21.32 -2.57 2.05
N SER A 10 -20.86 -3.77 1.72
CA SER A 10 -21.00 -4.94 2.56
C SER A 10 -20.32 -4.55 3.85
N LEU A 11 -21.13 -4.23 4.86
CA LEU A 11 -20.75 -4.31 6.26
C LEU A 11 -20.51 -5.81 6.52
N ALA A 12 -19.44 -6.35 5.94
CA ALA A 12 -18.88 -7.62 6.34
C ALA A 12 -18.29 -7.37 7.72
N PHE A 13 -19.17 -7.39 8.72
CA PHE A 13 -18.76 -7.49 10.10
C PHE A 13 -18.21 -8.89 10.22
N ALA A 14 -16.89 -8.99 10.16
CA ALA A 14 -16.13 -10.19 10.50
C ALA A 14 -16.42 -10.51 11.97
N ALA A 15 -17.57 -11.12 12.22
CA ALA A 15 -17.87 -11.74 13.48
C ALA A 15 -17.27 -13.15 13.43
N ASP A 16 -16.54 -13.44 14.51
CA ASP A 16 -16.34 -14.77 15.10
C ASP A 16 -15.10 -15.58 14.67
N VAL A 17 -14.13 -15.61 15.60
CA VAL A 17 -12.86 -16.35 15.62
C VAL A 17 -11.80 -15.86 14.63
N LEU A 18 -10.64 -15.43 15.17
CA LEU A 18 -9.45 -15.13 14.38
C LEU A 18 -9.04 -16.35 13.55
N ASN A 19 -9.25 -16.29 12.24
CA ASN A 19 -8.78 -17.30 11.32
C ASN A 19 -7.26 -17.14 11.11
N THR A 20 -6.51 -18.22 11.34
CA THR A 20 -5.05 -18.21 11.18
C THR A 20 -4.64 -18.00 9.71
N GLY A 21 -5.45 -18.49 8.76
CA GLY A 21 -5.24 -18.28 7.32
C GLY A 21 -5.41 -16.82 6.91
N ASP A 22 -6.47 -16.17 7.37
CA ASP A 22 -6.71 -14.74 7.11
C ASP A 22 -5.61 -13.88 7.73
N THR A 23 -5.17 -14.23 8.95
CA THR A 23 -4.06 -13.54 9.62
C THR A 23 -2.74 -13.70 8.86
N ALA A 24 -2.42 -14.93 8.43
CA ALA A 24 -1.22 -15.20 7.63
C ALA A 24 -1.26 -14.44 6.30
N TRP A 25 -2.41 -14.41 5.63
CA TRP A 25 -2.59 -13.67 4.39
C TRP A 25 -2.43 -12.16 4.59
N MET A 26 -3.01 -11.60 5.66
CA MET A 26 -2.86 -10.18 5.99
C MET A 26 -1.40 -9.80 6.28
N ILE A 27 -0.65 -10.63 7.00
CA ILE A 27 0.78 -10.38 7.26
C ILE A 27 1.58 -10.43 5.96
N VAL A 28 1.33 -11.42 5.10
CA VAL A 28 2.00 -11.53 3.78
C VAL A 28 1.65 -10.34 2.90
N ALA A 29 0.37 -9.96 2.79
CA ALA A 29 -0.07 -8.81 2.02
C ALA A 29 0.58 -7.51 2.51
N THR A 30 0.68 -7.33 3.83
CA THR A 30 1.33 -6.17 4.43
C THR A 30 2.84 -6.16 4.17
N ALA A 31 3.51 -7.32 4.26
CA ALA A 31 4.92 -7.45 3.90
C ALA A 31 5.18 -7.13 2.42
N LEU A 32 4.29 -7.54 1.52
CA LEU A 32 4.38 -7.19 0.10
C LEU A 32 4.22 -5.68 -0.13
N MET A 33 3.28 -5.03 0.58
CA MET A 33 3.12 -3.56 0.54
C MET A 33 4.41 -2.85 1.00
N MET A 34 5.02 -3.33 2.09
CA MET A 34 6.28 -2.77 2.62
C MET A 34 7.44 -2.83 1.63
N VAL A 35 7.49 -3.85 0.76
CA VAL A 35 8.51 -3.96 -0.29
C VAL A 35 8.18 -3.06 -1.49
N MET A 36 6.90 -2.92 -1.86
CA MET A 36 6.50 -2.17 -3.05
C MET A 36 6.75 -0.66 -2.94
N THR A 37 6.67 -0.07 -1.76
CA THR A 37 6.89 1.38 -1.59
C THR A 37 8.34 1.81 -1.86
N PRO A 38 9.38 1.24 -1.21
CA PRO A 38 10.76 1.60 -1.49
C PRO A 38 11.26 1.05 -2.83
N ALA A 39 10.89 -0.17 -3.23
CA ALA A 39 11.34 -0.75 -4.50
C ALA A 39 10.60 -0.17 -5.72
N GLY A 40 9.31 0.14 -5.58
CA GLY A 40 8.46 0.68 -6.64
C GLY A 40 8.59 2.19 -6.76
N LEU A 41 8.26 2.96 -5.71
CA LEU A 41 8.31 4.42 -5.84
C LEU A 41 9.74 4.94 -5.93
N ALA A 42 10.63 4.52 -5.03
CA ALA A 42 11.94 5.17 -4.94
C ALA A 42 12.86 4.82 -6.12
N LEU A 43 12.91 3.55 -6.54
CA LEU A 43 13.74 3.14 -7.69
C LEU A 43 13.10 3.54 -9.03
N PHE A 44 11.78 3.36 -9.20
CA PHE A 44 11.13 3.61 -10.49
C PHE A 44 10.96 5.12 -10.75
N TYR A 45 10.48 5.89 -9.77
CA TYR A 45 10.44 7.36 -9.91
C TYR A 45 11.81 8.00 -9.76
N GLY A 46 12.75 7.38 -9.04
CA GLY A 46 14.16 7.75 -9.06
C GLY A 46 14.74 7.61 -10.47
N GLY A 47 14.58 6.47 -11.13
CA GLY A 47 15.12 6.22 -12.47
C GLY A 47 14.58 7.14 -13.58
N MET A 48 13.35 7.65 -13.43
CA MET A 48 12.77 8.64 -14.35
C MET A 48 13.14 10.09 -14.00
N SER A 49 13.68 10.33 -12.80
CA SER A 49 14.11 11.64 -12.31
C SER A 49 15.50 11.97 -12.84
N ARG A 50 15.79 13.27 -13.01
CA ARG A 50 17.13 13.74 -13.40
C ARG A 50 18.13 13.29 -12.33
N SER A 51 19.31 12.81 -12.74
CA SER A 51 20.33 12.25 -11.82
C SER A 51 20.67 13.12 -10.60
N LYS A 52 20.57 14.46 -10.71
CA LYS A 52 20.80 15.38 -9.57
C LYS A 52 19.72 15.30 -8.49
N ASN A 53 18.50 14.89 -8.84
CA ASN A 53 17.34 14.85 -7.95
C ASN A 53 17.10 13.46 -7.32
N LEU A 54 17.90 12.46 -7.67
CA LEU A 54 17.75 11.08 -7.17
C LEU A 54 17.73 11.04 -5.63
N LEU A 55 18.72 11.65 -5.00
CA LEU A 55 18.88 11.62 -3.55
C LEU A 55 17.70 12.28 -2.82
N ASN A 56 17.13 13.34 -3.40
CA ASN A 56 15.92 13.98 -2.89
C ASN A 56 14.68 13.07 -3.02
N THR A 57 14.50 12.39 -4.16
CA THR A 57 13.39 11.45 -4.36
C THR A 57 13.48 10.27 -3.40
N TYR A 58 14.65 9.67 -3.20
CA TYR A 58 14.85 8.60 -2.22
C TYR A 58 14.54 9.08 -0.78
N ALA A 59 15.04 10.26 -0.40
CA ALA A 59 14.79 10.82 0.92
C ALA A 59 13.30 11.07 1.17
N MET A 60 12.58 11.64 0.19
CA MET A 60 11.15 11.94 0.33
C MET A 60 10.30 10.68 0.40
N THR A 61 10.59 9.65 -0.41
CA THR A 61 9.90 8.35 -0.33
C THR A 61 10.16 7.63 0.99
N PHE A 62 11.38 7.71 1.54
CA PHE A 62 11.69 7.10 2.83
C PHE A 62 10.99 7.81 3.99
N VAL A 63 10.98 9.15 3.99
CA VAL A 63 10.24 9.94 4.99
C VAL A 63 8.74 9.67 4.92
N ALA A 64 8.16 9.57 3.71
CA ALA A 64 6.75 9.23 3.53
C ALA A 64 6.40 7.78 3.88
N TYR A 65 7.39 6.87 3.92
CA TYR A 65 7.22 5.49 4.35
C TYR A 65 7.30 5.35 5.89
N CYS A 66 8.09 6.19 6.55
CA CYS A 66 8.25 6.18 8.01
C CYS A 66 7.19 7.01 8.76
N LEU A 67 6.60 8.02 8.13
CA LEU A 67 5.47 8.81 8.66
C LEU A 67 4.14 8.08 8.47
#